data_AF-U7NWK6-F1
#
_entry.id   AF-U7NWK6-F1
#
_cell.length_a   1.000
_cell.length_b   1.000
_cell.length_c   1.000
_cell.angle_alpha   90.00
_cell.angle_beta   90.00
_cell.angle_gamma   90.00
#
_symmetry.space_group_name_H-M   'P 1'
#
loop_
_entity.id
_entity.type
_entity.pdbx_description
1 polymer ?
#
loop_
_entity_poly.entity_id
_entity_poly.type
_entity_poly.pdbx_seq_one_letter_code
_entity_poly.pdbx_strand_id
1 'polypeptide(L)'
;MDIANSTSIGKHWAAIRNGVAVAVIPMTVPKDVDFEEYRRRALSTLELLGEVKTGEVLDDYGQRCFVKRPNHANRSTTPKPLTVFPIFQPSDVYQAGGAI
;
A
#
# COMPACT_ATOMS: atom_id res chain seq x y z
N MET A 1 -9.02 -10.15 8.19
CA MET A 1 -8.90 -8.69 8.25
C MET A 1 -10.27 -8.05 8.23
N ASP A 2 -10.64 -7.39 9.33
CA ASP A 2 -11.82 -6.55 9.43
C ASP A 2 -11.48 -5.10 9.06
N ILE A 3 -11.77 -4.71 7.82
CA ILE A 3 -11.43 -3.37 7.30
C ILE A 3 -12.13 -2.26 8.10
N ALA A 4 -13.34 -2.51 8.60
CA ALA A 4 -14.12 -1.50 9.33
C ALA A 4 -13.51 -1.20 10.71
N ASN A 5 -12.84 -2.18 11.31
CA ASN A 5 -12.19 -2.05 12.62
C ASN A 5 -10.66 -1.89 12.54
N SER A 6 -10.10 -1.90 11.33
CA SER A 6 -8.65 -1.73 11.12
C SER A 6 -8.19 -0.28 11.36
N THR A 7 -6.97 -0.13 11.87
CA THR A 7 -6.36 1.18 12.10
C THR A 7 -5.59 1.62 10.86
N SER A 8 -5.85 2.83 10.36
CA SER A 8 -5.05 3.40 9.27
C SER A 8 -3.68 3.84 9.80
N ILE A 9 -2.61 3.33 9.18
CA ILE A 9 -1.23 3.77 9.46
C ILE A 9 -0.78 4.88 8.50
N GLY A 10 -1.69 5.41 7.69
CA GLY A 10 -1.47 6.58 6.83
C GLY A 10 -1.30 6.25 5.35
N LYS A 11 -1.00 7.31 4.58
CA LYS A 11 -0.92 7.26 3.12
C LYS A 11 0.39 6.65 2.65
N HIS A 12 0.30 5.78 1.66
CA HIS A 12 1.44 5.06 1.09
C HIS A 12 1.36 5.01 -0.44
N TRP A 13 2.53 4.95 -1.07
CA TRP A 13 2.68 4.38 -2.41
C TRP A 13 2.90 2.89 -2.28
N ALA A 14 2.34 2.10 -3.19
CA ALA A 14 2.49 0.65 -3.21
C ALA A 14 2.80 0.15 -4.62
N ALA A 15 3.71 -0.81 -4.73
CA ALA A 15 3.94 -1.56 -5.95
C ALA A 15 2.98 -2.76 -5.97
N ILE A 16 2.11 -2.83 -6.97
CA ILE A 16 1.13 -3.91 -7.12
C ILE A 16 1.62 -4.90 -8.17
N ARG A 17 1.67 -6.18 -7.81
CA ARG A 17 2.01 -7.28 -8.72
C ARG A 17 1.11 -8.48 -8.39
N ASN A 18 0.45 -9.04 -9.41
CA ASN A 18 -0.43 -10.21 -9.27
C ASN A 18 -1.50 -10.08 -8.18
N GLY A 19 -2.07 -8.87 -8.00
CA GLY A 19 -3.09 -8.63 -6.97
C GLY A 19 -2.55 -8.50 -5.54
N VAL A 20 -1.23 -8.42 -5.35
CA VAL A 20 -0.56 -8.25 -4.06
C VAL A 20 0.22 -6.95 -4.05
N ALA A 21 0.24 -6.24 -2.92
CA ALA A 21 1.13 -5.13 -2.70
C ALA A 21 2.50 -5.67 -2.24
N VAL A 22 3.45 -5.78 -3.17
CA VAL A 22 4.76 -6.42 -2.93
C VAL A 22 5.73 -5.51 -2.16
N ALA A 23 5.49 -4.20 -2.19
CA ALA A 23 6.19 -3.21 -1.38
C ALA A 23 5.30 -1.98 -1.16
N VAL A 24 5.49 -1.31 -0.02
CA VAL A 24 4.81 -0.06 0.32
C VAL A 24 5.81 0.94 0.90
N ILE A 25 5.63 2.23 0.60
CA ILE A 25 6.47 3.33 1.12
C ILE A 25 5.56 4.46 1.64
N PRO A 26 5.74 4.96 2.88
CA PRO A 26 4.90 6.00 3.44
C PRO A 26 5.07 7.34 2.70
N MET A 27 4.00 8.11 2.57
CA MET A 27 4.07 9.47 2.01
C MET A 27 4.41 10.53 3.07
N THR A 28 4.33 10.18 4.35
CA THR A 28 4.65 11.07 5.45
C THR A 28 6.11 10.88 5.84
N VAL A 29 6.88 11.95 5.81
CA VAL A 29 8.30 11.98 6.19
C VAL A 29 8.58 13.12 7.17
N PRO A 30 9.69 13.07 7.92
CA PRO A 30 10.16 14.19 8.74
C PRO A 30 10.31 15.50 7.95
N LYS A 31 10.17 16.65 8.63
CA LYS A 31 10.14 17.99 8.00
C LYS A 31 11.47 18.42 7.38
N ASP A 32 12.56 17.81 7.79
CA ASP A 32 13.93 18.06 7.36
C ASP A 32 14.34 17.24 6.12
N VAL A 33 13.45 16.40 5.60
CA VAL A 33 13.66 15.62 4.37
C VAL A 33 13.24 16.42 3.14
N ASP A 34 14.07 16.41 2.10
CA ASP A 34 13.66 16.86 0.76
C ASP A 34 12.57 15.92 0.22
N PHE A 35 11.33 16.38 0.30
CA PHE A 35 10.16 15.59 -0.06
C PHE A 35 10.14 15.22 -1.55
N GLU A 36 10.58 16.11 -2.44
CA GLU A 36 10.51 15.83 -3.88
C GLU A 36 11.54 14.78 -4.29
N GLU A 37 12.77 14.87 -3.75
CA GLU A 37 13.77 13.83 -4.00
C GLU A 37 13.37 12.50 -3.35
N TYR A 38 12.81 12.52 -2.13
CA TYR A 38 12.26 11.34 -1.49
C TYR A 38 11.18 10.68 -2.35
N ARG A 39 10.19 11.47 -2.78
CA ARG A 39 9.08 11.00 -3.62
C ARG A 39 9.61 10.40 -4.91
N ARG A 40 10.54 11.08 -5.60
CA ARG A 40 11.13 10.59 -6.85
C ARG A 40 11.78 9.22 -6.65
N ARG A 41 12.62 9.07 -5.62
CA ARG A 41 13.30 7.80 -5.33
C ARG A 41 12.33 6.70 -4.90
N ALA A 42 11.33 7.03 -4.08
CA ALA A 42 10.31 6.10 -3.64
C ALA A 42 9.53 5.52 -4.83
N LEU A 43 9.04 6.40 -5.71
CA LEU A 43 8.30 5.99 -6.91
C LEU A 43 9.18 5.15 -7.85
N SER A 44 10.39 5.62 -8.18
CA SER A 44 11.30 4.86 -9.05
C SER A 44 11.65 3.49 -8.48
N THR A 45 11.79 3.36 -7.15
CA THR A 45 12.05 2.07 -6.51
C THR A 45 10.85 1.12 -6.63
N LEU A 46 9.63 1.63 -6.40
CA LEU A 46 8.41 0.83 -6.49
C LEU A 46 8.10 0.39 -7.92
N GLU A 47 8.39 1.24 -8.92
CA GLU A 47 8.22 0.93 -10.35
C GLU A 47 9.05 -0.29 -10.81
N LEU A 48 10.17 -0.59 -10.13
CA LEU A 48 10.95 -1.81 -10.39
C LEU A 48 10.21 -3.09 -9.98
N LEU A 49 9.22 -2.99 -9.10
CA LEU A 49 8.56 -4.15 -8.47
C LEU A 49 7.15 -4.40 -9.04
N GLY A 50 6.49 -3.38 -9.59
CA GLY A 50 5.15 -3.51 -10.14
C GLY A 50 4.47 -2.17 -10.45
N GLU A 51 3.17 -2.21 -10.74
CA GLU A 51 2.38 -1.01 -11.02
C GLU A 51 2.20 -0.19 -9.74
N VAL A 52 2.65 1.07 -9.75
CA VAL A 52 2.56 1.93 -8.56
C VAL A 52 1.16 2.49 -8.39
N LYS A 53 0.58 2.32 -7.19
CA LYS A 53 -0.70 2.90 -6.80
C LYS A 53 -0.56 3.72 -5.52
N THR A 54 -1.46 4.70 -5.37
CA THR A 54 -1.60 5.54 -4.18
C THR A 54 -2.78 5.06 -3.34
N GLY A 55 -2.59 4.96 -2.04
CA GLY A 55 -3.61 4.45 -1.12
C GLY A 55 -3.22 4.63 0.34
N GLU A 56 -3.87 3.85 1.20
CA GLU A 56 -3.62 3.80 2.63
C GLU A 56 -3.25 2.38 3.03
N VAL A 57 -2.44 2.24 4.06
CA VAL A 57 -2.20 0.93 4.68
C VAL A 57 -3.06 0.85 5.94
N LEU A 58 -3.77 -0.26 6.06
CA LEU A 58 -4.58 -0.58 7.22
C LEU A 58 -3.88 -1.71 7.98
N ASP A 59 -3.96 -1.67 9.31
CA ASP A 59 -3.43 -2.67 10.23
C ASP A 59 -4.56 -3.23 11.10
N ASP A 60 -4.66 -4.55 11.14
CA ASP A 60 -5.59 -5.31 11.98
C ASP A 60 -4.77 -6.35 12.77
N TYR A 61 -4.30 -5.97 13.96
CA TYR A 61 -3.44 -6.79 14.83
C TYR A 61 -2.22 -7.40 14.09
N GLY A 62 -1.53 -6.59 13.28
CA GLY A 62 -0.36 -7.02 12.51
C GLY A 62 -0.67 -7.65 11.15
N GLN A 63 -1.94 -7.94 10.83
CA GLN A 63 -2.36 -8.21 9.46
C GLN A 63 -2.52 -6.90 8.72
N ARG A 64 -1.67 -6.65 7.72
CA ARG A 64 -1.68 -5.40 6.96
C ARG A 64 -2.19 -5.60 5.54
N CYS A 65 -3.01 -4.66 5.09
CA CYS A 65 -3.41 -4.55 3.69
C CYS A 65 -3.20 -3.13 3.18
N PHE A 66 -3.00 -3.02 1.87
CA PHE A 66 -3.01 -1.77 1.15
C PHE A 66 -4.38 -1.57 0.50
N VAL A 67 -5.02 -0.44 0.78
CA VAL A 67 -6.29 -0.06 0.20
C VAL A 67 -6.08 1.08 -0.77
N LYS A 68 -6.35 0.82 -2.06
CA LYS A 68 -6.27 1.86 -3.09
C LYS A 68 -7.34 2.92 -2.82
N ARG A 69 -6.94 4.19 -2.80
CA ARG A 69 -7.88 5.29 -2.65
C ARG A 69 -8.69 5.46 -3.95
N PRO A 70 -10.04 5.48 -3.90
CA PRO A 70 -10.83 5.78 -5.08
C PRO A 70 -10.61 7.25 -5.49
N ASN A 71 -10.31 7.46 -6.78
CA ASN A 71 -10.33 8.80 -7.35
C ASN A 71 -11.77 9.35 -7.27
N HIS A 72 -11.94 10.51 -6.64
CA HIS A 72 -13.23 11.18 -6.46
C HIS A 72 -14.27 10.42 -5.61
N ALA A 73 -13.85 9.83 -4.48
CA ALA A 73 -14.75 9.14 -3.54
C ALA A 73 -15.99 9.98 -3.15
N ASN A 74 -15.83 11.30 -3.02
CA ASN A 74 -16.90 12.22 -2.61
C ASN A 74 -17.85 12.65 -3.74
N ARG A 75 -17.68 12.13 -4.98
CA ARG A 75 -18.47 12.58 -6.16
C ARG A 75 -19.63 11.64 -6.51
N SER A 76 -19.73 10.47 -5.89
CA SER A 76 -20.80 9.50 -6.14
C SER A 76 -21.61 9.26 -4.87
N THR A 77 -22.94 9.23 -5.02
CA THR A 77 -23.89 8.82 -3.96
C THR A 77 -23.85 7.31 -3.70
N THR A 78 -23.17 6.53 -4.55
CA THR A 78 -22.98 5.09 -4.37
C THR A 78 -21.50 4.81 -4.06
N PRO A 79 -21.17 4.38 -2.83
CA PRO A 79 -19.80 4.03 -2.48
C PRO A 79 -19.33 2.88 -3.36
N LYS A 80 -18.25 3.10 -4.13
CA LYS A 80 -17.59 1.98 -4.82
C LYS A 80 -16.88 1.11 -3.78
N PRO A 81 -16.94 -0.23 -3.92
CA PRO A 81 -16.19 -1.11 -3.05
C PRO A 81 -14.69 -0.78 -3.13
N LEU A 82 -14.04 -0.74 -1.97
CA LEU A 82 -12.62 -0.46 -1.86
C LEU A 82 -11.82 -1.57 -2.56
N THR A 83 -10.78 -1.20 -3.31
CA THR A 83 -9.85 -2.19 -3.88
C THR A 83 -8.75 -2.46 -2.85
N VAL A 84 -8.73 -3.69 -2.35
CA VAL A 84 -7.85 -4.12 -1.25
C VAL A 84 -6.81 -5.06 -1.81
N PHE A 85 -5.56 -4.85 -1.41
CA PHE A 85 -4.41 -5.67 -1.77
C PHE A 85 -3.75 -6.17 -0.48
N PRO A 86 -3.57 -7.49 -0.28
CA PRO A 86 -2.74 -7.98 0.82
C PRO A 86 -1.31 -7.47 0.63
N ILE A 87 -0.62 -7.16 1.73
CA ILE A 87 0.79 -6.78 1.69
C ILE A 87 1.63 -8.04 1.83
N PHE A 88 2.54 -8.24 0.90
CA PHE A 88 3.51 -9.32 0.94
C PHE A 88 4.34 -9.27 2.22
N GLN A 89 4.41 -10.38 2.96
CA GLN A 89 5.35 -10.53 4.06
C GLN A 89 6.48 -11.45 3.63
N PRO A 90 7.76 -11.04 3.75
CA PRO A 90 8.89 -11.93 3.44
C PRO A 90 8.86 -13.24 4.23
N SER A 91 8.27 -13.25 5.43
CA SER A 91 8.02 -14.47 6.21
C SER A 91 7.19 -15.52 5.47
N ASP A 92 6.31 -15.09 4.56
CA ASP A 92 5.45 -16.00 3.78
C ASP A 92 6.29 -16.88 2.83
N VAL A 93 7.41 -16.35 2.33
CA VAL A 93 8.33 -17.09 1.44
C VAL A 93 9.04 -18.22 2.19
N TYR A 94 9.41 -17.98 3.45
CA TYR A 94 10.06 -19.00 4.28
C TYR A 94 9.11 -20.13 4.69
N GLN A 95 7.80 -19.87 4.75
CA GLN A 95 6.81 -20.91 5.06
C GLN A 95 6.43 -21.77 3.84
N ALA A 96 6.49 -21.21 2.63
CA ALA A 96 6.03 -21.89 1.40
C ALA A 96 7.13 -22.63 0.62
N GLY A 97 8.37 -22.68 1.10
CA GLY A 97 9.45 -23.41 0.42
C GLY A 97 10.01 -22.74 -0.83
N GLY A 98 9.81 -21.43 -0.99
CA GLY A 98 10.58 -20.57 -1.89
C GLY A 98 10.30 -20.69 -3.39
N ALA A 99 9.41 -19.82 -3.89
CA ALA A 99 9.62 -18.95 -5.07
C ALA A 99 8.41 -18.02 -5.18
N ILE A 100 8.66 -16.71 -5.35
CA ILE A 100 7.65 -15.70 -5.72
C ILE A 100 7.62 -15.53 -7.23
#